data_AF-A0A645IQ50-F1
#
_entry.id   AF-A0A645IQ50-F1
#
_cell.length_a   1.000
_cell.length_b   1.000
_cell.length_c   1.000
_cell.angle_alpha   90.00
_cell.angle_beta   90.00
_cell.angle_gamma   90.00
#
_symmetry.space_group_name_H-M   'P 1'
#
loop_
_entity.id
_entity.type
_entity.pdbx_description
1 polymer ?
#
loop_
_entity_poly.entity_id
_entity_poly.type
_entity_poly.pdbx_seq_one_letter_code
_entity_poly.pdbx_strand_id
1 'polypeptide(L)' 'MGLKGVAPTLIECEVGINCNPNEKYDIVFIDIFKDLDDLKAYAGHPEHVKAAQILKEAGTMRACLDFEI' A
#
# COMPACT_ATOMS: atom_id res chain seq x y z
N MET A 1 11.56 1.62 -6.61
CA MET A 1 11.97 1.73 -5.20
C MET A 1 10.73 2.07 -4.40
N GLY A 2 10.12 1.07 -3.77
CA GLY A 2 9.00 1.25 -2.83
C GLY A 2 9.51 1.50 -1.41
N LEU A 3 8.61 1.51 -0.43
CA LEU A 3 8.96 1.71 0.99
C LEU A 3 9.66 0.50 1.63
N LYS A 4 9.84 -0.60 0.88
CA LYS A 4 10.56 -1.80 1.31
C LYS A 4 12.02 -1.45 1.62
N GLY A 5 12.43 -1.68 2.86
CA GLY A 5 13.76 -1.30 3.38
C GLY A 5 13.85 0.11 3.96
N VAL A 6 12.80 0.93 3.84
CA VAL A 6 12.67 2.25 4.48
C VAL A 6 11.77 2.16 5.71
N ALA A 7 10.60 1.54 5.57
CA ALA A 7 9.72 1.25 6.69
C ALA A 7 10.05 -0.15 7.25
N PRO A 8 10.55 -0.27 8.51
CA PRO A 8 11.09 -1.53 9.02
C PRO A 8 10.08 -2.68 9.13
N THR A 9 8.79 -2.36 9.30
CA THR A 9 7.72 -3.34 9.51
C THR A 9 7.15 -3.92 8.21
N LEU A 10 7.50 -3.33 7.05
CA LEU A 10 7.06 -3.81 5.74
C LEU A 10 7.93 -5.00 5.27
N ILE A 11 7.35 -6.20 5.24
CA ILE A 11 8.06 -7.43 4.84
C ILE A 11 8.14 -7.50 3.31
N GLU A 12 6.99 -7.38 2.64
CA GLU A 12 6.90 -7.36 1.18
C GLU A 12 5.94 -6.28 0.70
N CYS A 13 6.19 -5.78 -0.50
CA CYS A 13 5.37 -4.78 -1.18
C CYS A 13 5.49 -5.04 -2.68
N GLU A 14 4.36 -5.33 -3.31
CA GLU A 14 4.22 -5.45 -4.75
C GLU A 14 3.21 -4.41 -5.25
N VAL A 15 3.51 -3.83 -6.41
CA VAL A 15 2.66 -2.85 -7.07
C VAL A 15 2.29 -3.39 -8.44
N GLY A 16 0.98 -3.54 -8.68
CA GLY A 16 0.44 -3.96 -9.96
C GLY A 16 -0.31 -2.83 -10.64
N ILE A 17 -0.21 -2.75 -11.97
CA ILE A 17 -1.04 -1.87 -12.79
C ILE A 17 -2.16 -2.71 -13.42
N ASN A 18 -3.39 -2.23 -13.34
CA ASN A 18 -4.53 -2.94 -13.88
C ASN A 18 -4.40 -3.15 -15.40
N CYS A 19 -4.58 -4.39 -15.84
CA CYS A 19 -4.59 -4.78 -17.24
C CYS A 19 -5.98 -5.19 -17.75
N ASN A 20 -6.98 -5.25 -16.86
CA ASN A 20 -8.36 -5.59 -17.21
C ASN A 20 -9.17 -4.31 -17.49
N PRO A 21 -9.55 -4.04 -18.75
CA PRO A 21 -10.27 -2.81 -19.11
C PRO A 21 -11.71 -2.76 -18.55
N ASN A 22 -12.23 -3.86 -18.01
CA ASN A 22 -13.55 -3.90 -17.39
C ASN A 22 -13.54 -3.50 -15.90
N GLU A 23 -12.36 -3.45 -15.27
CA GLU A 23 -12.22 -3.05 -13.87
C GLU A 23 -12.00 -1.54 -13.74
N LYS A 24 -12.40 -0.98 -12.59
CA LYS A 24 -12.41 0.47 -12.35
C LYS A 24 -11.18 1.02 -11.65
N TYR A 25 -10.36 0.15 -11.05
CA TYR A 25 -9.16 0.53 -10.33
C TYR A 25 -7.94 0.45 -11.26
N ASP A 26 -7.04 1.43 -11.16
CA ASP A 26 -5.87 1.53 -12.04
C ASP A 26 -4.63 0.82 -11.47
N ILE A 27 -4.55 0.71 -10.13
CA ILE A 27 -3.37 0.26 -9.40
C ILE A 27 -3.77 -0.57 -8.19
N VAL A 28 -2.95 -1.58 -7.87
CA VAL A 28 -3.06 -2.40 -6.66
C VAL A 28 -1.74 -2.40 -5.90
N PHE A 29 -1.85 -2.34 -4.57
CA PHE A 29 -0.74 -2.54 -3.65
C PHE A 29 -1.00 -3.82 -2.87
N ILE A 30 -0.03 -4.72 -2.86
CA ILE A 30 -0.08 -5.96 -2.08
C ILE A 30 1.11 -5.89 -1.11
N ASP A 31 0.79 -5.71 0.16
CA ASP A 31 1.78 -5.57 1.22
C ASP A 31 1.65 -6.73 2.21
N ILE A 32 2.78 -7.23 2.70
CA ILE A 32 2.83 -8.26 3.74
C ILE A 32 3.44 -7.66 5.00
N PHE A 33 2.73 -7.87 6.11
CA PHE A 33 3.15 -7.52 7.46
C PHE A 33 3.07 -8.74 8.35
N LYS A 34 3.73 -8.68 9.50
CA LYS A 34 3.67 -9.76 10.49
C LYS A 34 2.30 -9.83 11.18
N ASP A 35 1.75 -8.66 11.52
CA ASP A 35 0.50 -8.49 12.24
C ASP A 35 -0.07 -7.08 12.01
N LEU A 36 -1.25 -6.80 12.58
CA LEU A 36 -1.92 -5.51 12.44
C LEU A 36 -1.20 -4.37 13.17
N ASP A 37 -0.37 -4.66 14.18
CA ASP A 37 0.41 -3.63 14.88
C ASP A 37 1.56 -3.13 13.99
N ASP A 38 2.23 -4.04 13.27
CA ASP A 38 3.23 -3.72 12.27
C ASP A 38 2.65 -2.93 11.08
N LEU A 39 1.43 -3.28 10.63
CA LEU A 39 0.67 -2.50 9.64
C LEU A 39 0.39 -1.08 10.15
N LYS A 40 -0.04 -0.94 11.41
CA LYS A 40 -0.31 0.38 12.01
C LYS A 40 0.96 1.22 12.13
N ALA A 41 2.08 0.61 12.51
CA ALA A 41 3.38 1.27 12.56
C ALA A 41 3.83 1.73 11.16
N TYR A 42 3.63 0.89 10.13
CA TYR A 42 3.89 1.24 8.74
C TYR A 42 3.02 2.42 8.29
N ALA A 43 1.71 2.38 8.57
CA ALA A 43 0.78 3.42 8.17
C ALA A 43 1.15 4.81 8.75
N GLY A 44 1.70 4.83 9.97
CA GLY A 44 2.20 6.04 10.64
C GLY A 44 3.62 6.46 10.25
N HIS A 45 4.34 5.67 9.46
CA HIS A 45 5.73 5.97 9.10
C HIS A 45 5.81 7.24 8.25
N PRO A 46 6.72 8.21 8.52
CA PRO A 46 6.76 9.49 7.82
C PRO A 46 6.85 9.37 6.29
N GLU A 47 7.65 8.41 5.79
CA GLU A 47 7.76 8.17 4.35
C GLU A 47 6.52 7.52 3.75
N HIS A 48 5.79 6.70 4.52
CA HIS A 48 4.49 6.18 4.10
C HIS A 48 3.46 7.31 4.00
N VAL A 49 3.40 8.20 5.00
CA VAL A 49 2.47 9.35 4.99
C VAL A 49 2.72 10.24 3.76
N LYS A 50 3.99 10.51 3.42
CA LYS A 50 4.34 11.26 2.20
C LYS A 50 3.87 10.55 0.93
N ALA A 51 4.12 9.26 0.81
CA ALA A 51 3.70 8.48 -0.35
C ALA A 51 2.15 8.41 -0.46
N ALA A 52 1.47 8.18 0.67
CA ALA A 52 0.02 8.15 0.74
C ALA A 52 -0.61 9.49 0.35
N GLN A 53 0.02 10.61 0.68
CA GLN A 53 -0.45 11.94 0.29
C GLN A 53 -0.40 12.14 -1.23
N ILE A 54 0.68 11.71 -1.90
CA ILE A 54 0.80 11.76 -3.37
C ILE A 54 -0.34 10.95 -4.02
N LEU A 55 -0.58 9.73 -3.52
CA LEU A 55 -1.66 8.88 -4.03
C LEU A 55 -3.05 9.46 -3.76
N LYS A 56 -3.25 10.12 -2.62
CA LYS A 56 -4.52 10.76 -2.27
C LYS A 56 -4.85 11.94 -3.17
N GLU A 57 -3.84 12.69 -3.61
CA GLU A 57 -4.02 13.81 -4.54
C GLU A 57 -4.30 13.35 -5.97
N ALA A 58 -3.74 12.20 -6.38
CA ALA A 58 -3.95 11.63 -7.72
C ALA A 58 -5.20 10.72 -7.82
N GLY A 59 -5.57 10.06 -6.72
CA GLY A 59 -6.61 9.03 -6.71
C GLY A 59 -8.02 9.61 -6.54
N THR A 60 -8.99 9.03 -7.26
CA THR A 60 -10.41 9.37 -7.15
C THR A 60 -11.19 8.42 -6.24
N MET A 61 -10.72 7.18 -6.10
CA MET A 61 -11.32 6.12 -5.30
C MET A 61 -10.24 5.29 -4.61
N ARG A 62 -10.56 4.73 -3.44
CA ARG A 62 -9.68 3.82 -2.70
C ARG A 62 -10.49 2.71 -2.04
N ALA A 63 -10.04 1.47 -2.20
CA ALA A 63 -10.49 0.32 -1.41
C ALA A 63 -9.28 -0.33 -0.73
N CYS A 64 -9.53 -1.03 0.37
CA CYS A 64 -8.50 -1.71 1.18
C CYS A 64 -9.14 -2.93 1.85
N LEU A 65 -8.45 -4.07 1.83
CA LEU A 65 -8.81 -5.26 2.59
C LEU A 65 -7.57 -5.79 3.28
N ASP A 66 -7.68 -6.01 4.58
CA ASP A 66 -6.67 -6.67 5.40
C ASP A 66 -7.19 -8.08 5.73
N PHE A 67 -6.37 -9.10 5.51
CA PHE A 67 -6.73 -10.51 5.75
C PHE A 67 -5.50 -11.32 6.18
N GLU A 68 -5.74 -12.44 6.85
CA GLU A 68 -4.69 -13.37 7.30
C GLU A 68 -4.43 -14.44 6.22
N ILE A 69 -3.17 -14.86 6.06
CA ILE A 69 -2.70 -15.87 5.09
C ILE A 69 -2.14 -17.07 5.84
#